data_AF-A0A947FLV9-F1
#
_entry.id   AF-A0A947FLV9-F1
#
_cell.length_a   1.000
_cell.length_b   1.000
_cell.length_c   1.000
_cell.angle_alpha   90.00
_cell.angle_beta   90.00
_cell.angle_gamma   90.00
#
_symmetry.space_group_name_H-M   'P 1'
#
loop_
_entity.id
_entity.type
_entity.pdbx_description
1 polymer ?
#
loop_
_entity_poly.entity_id
_entity_poly.type
_entity_poly.pdbx_seq_one_letter_code
_entity_poly.pdbx_strand_id
1 'polypeptide(L)'
;MGEEIQKTNFEQADFDRFQERLEQESEVVRSLFAKREFDNSSRNLGYELELCLADADGHPSKNNTQIIEATGNPLFTSELARFNMEINGNPFPYQGSVFNRVEADLNDLFRQAETCAHKFGTQIGMFGVFPSVTTEHLNPEGYMTELHRYDQLNQQLLNMRGQPINLHLEGDEILKVEKEDVMLEALATSLQIHLQVPFDEIVPTYHAGLWSSMLVLGATANSPLVLGKCCWHESRIGIFKQAVDTRNPQEIRDHIIPRVHLGKRYIDSLLDLFEDNFYYSPILPEVLERPVEDLHHLS
;
A
#
# COMPACT_ATOMS: atom_id res chain seq x y z
N MET A 1 6.24 -1.05 -6.35
CA MET A 1 6.47 -0.34 -5.05
C MET A 1 7.27 -1.25 -4.14
N GLY A 2 7.87 -0.73 -3.06
CA GLY A 2 8.50 -1.59 -2.04
C GLY A 2 9.97 -1.95 -2.25
N GLU A 3 10.72 -1.24 -3.09
CA GLU A 3 12.18 -1.46 -3.20
C GLU A 3 12.87 -1.11 -1.87
N GLU A 4 13.81 -1.97 -1.46
CA GLU A 4 14.65 -1.74 -0.30
C GLU A 4 15.57 -0.55 -0.56
N ILE A 5 15.65 0.35 0.42
CA ILE A 5 16.47 1.56 0.34
C ILE A 5 17.84 1.31 0.93
N GLN A 6 18.88 1.94 0.36
CA GLN A 6 20.24 1.77 0.86
C GLN A 6 20.61 2.79 1.94
N LYS A 7 19.92 3.93 1.97
CA LYS A 7 20.23 5.06 2.84
C LYS A 7 19.44 4.99 4.15
N THR A 8 20.13 5.27 5.27
CA THR A 8 19.60 5.11 6.63
C THR A 8 19.32 6.42 7.38
N ASN A 9 19.67 7.57 6.80
CA ASN A 9 19.37 8.89 7.36
C ASN A 9 19.20 9.88 6.20
N PHE A 10 18.22 10.75 6.27
CA PHE A 10 18.00 11.81 5.28
C PHE A 10 18.27 13.18 5.88
N GLU A 11 19.05 13.99 5.18
CA GLU A 11 19.34 15.38 5.53
C GLU A 11 18.57 16.34 4.62
N GLN A 12 18.47 17.63 4.98
CA GLN A 12 17.77 18.63 4.15
C GLN A 12 18.27 18.65 2.69
N ALA A 13 19.58 18.45 2.47
CA ALA A 13 20.16 18.38 1.13
C ALA A 13 19.61 17.21 0.29
N ASP A 14 19.17 16.12 0.91
CA ASP A 14 18.53 15.00 0.22
C ASP A 14 17.13 15.37 -0.26
N PHE A 15 16.36 16.08 0.57
CA PHE A 15 15.05 16.59 0.19
C PHE A 15 15.14 17.60 -0.96
N ASP A 16 16.08 18.54 -0.87
CA ASP A 16 16.31 19.55 -1.91
C ASP A 16 16.67 18.88 -3.24
N ARG A 17 17.55 17.87 -3.18
CA ARG A 17 17.96 17.09 -4.36
C ARG A 17 16.84 16.23 -4.92
N PHE A 18 16.06 15.56 -4.06
CA PHE A 18 14.89 14.80 -4.48
C PHE A 18 13.89 15.71 -5.19
N GLN A 19 13.65 16.91 -4.65
CA GLN A 19 12.76 17.88 -5.26
C GLN A 19 13.28 18.34 -6.62
N GLU A 20 14.57 18.65 -6.77
CA GLU A 20 15.16 19.03 -8.06
C GLU A 20 14.96 17.92 -9.10
N ARG A 21 15.16 16.66 -8.71
CA ARG A 21 14.96 15.49 -9.58
C ARG A 21 13.49 15.29 -9.94
N LEU A 22 12.59 15.40 -8.96
CA LEU A 22 11.15 15.31 -9.17
C LEU A 22 10.64 16.39 -10.13
N GLU A 23 11.16 17.61 -10.04
CA GLU A 23 10.84 18.71 -10.97
C GLU A 23 11.30 18.39 -12.41
N GLN A 24 12.52 17.86 -12.58
CA GLN A 24 13.04 17.43 -13.87
C GLN A 24 12.18 16.30 -14.49
N GLU A 25 11.84 15.28 -13.71
CA GLU A 25 11.02 14.15 -14.15
C GLU A 25 9.59 14.59 -14.48
N SER A 26 9.04 15.52 -13.70
CA SER A 26 7.73 16.09 -13.97
C SER A 26 7.67 16.88 -15.27
N GLU A 27 8.76 17.55 -15.66
CA GLU A 27 8.83 18.22 -16.98
C GLU A 27 8.83 17.19 -18.13
N VAL A 28 9.48 16.03 -17.95
CA VAL A 28 9.39 14.92 -18.91
C VAL A 28 7.94 14.44 -19.03
N VAL A 29 7.25 14.22 -17.90
CA VAL A 29 5.83 13.84 -17.90
C VAL A 29 4.98 14.90 -18.61
N ARG A 30 5.13 16.19 -18.28
CA ARG A 30 4.42 17.30 -18.95
C ARG A 30 4.64 17.27 -20.46
N SER A 31 5.85 17.00 -20.91
CA SER A 31 6.20 16.87 -22.32
C SER A 31 5.48 15.69 -22.99
N LEU A 32 5.42 14.52 -22.34
CA LEU A 32 4.66 13.37 -22.82
C LEU A 32 3.16 13.67 -22.95
N PHE A 33 2.58 14.37 -21.96
CA PHE A 33 1.20 14.86 -21.99
C PHE A 33 0.95 15.83 -23.15
N ALA A 34 1.85 16.80 -23.36
CA ALA A 34 1.73 17.78 -24.43
C ALA A 34 1.81 17.14 -25.82
N LYS A 35 2.67 16.14 -26.00
CA LYS A 35 2.84 15.41 -27.28
C LYS A 35 1.86 14.26 -27.49
N ARG A 36 1.15 13.84 -26.42
CA ARG A 36 0.30 12.64 -26.39
C ARG A 36 1.06 11.35 -26.75
N GLU A 37 2.29 11.24 -26.29
CA GLU A 37 3.17 10.09 -26.53
C GLU A 37 2.91 8.96 -25.51
N PHE A 38 1.69 8.42 -25.49
CA PHE A 38 1.31 7.30 -24.64
C PHE A 38 0.85 6.09 -25.45
N ASP A 39 0.95 4.92 -24.83
CA ASP A 39 0.29 3.72 -25.36
C ASP A 39 -1.23 3.91 -25.31
N ASN A 40 -1.83 3.96 -26.49
CA ASN A 40 -3.28 4.07 -26.69
C ASN A 40 -3.90 2.77 -27.23
N SER A 41 -3.12 1.70 -27.30
CA SER A 41 -3.51 0.44 -27.93
C SER A 41 -3.76 -0.68 -26.93
N SER A 42 -3.07 -0.67 -25.80
CA SER A 42 -3.15 -1.74 -24.82
C SER A 42 -4.20 -1.47 -23.75
N ARG A 43 -4.89 -2.54 -23.35
CA ARG A 43 -5.60 -2.61 -22.07
C ARG A 43 -5.10 -3.83 -21.33
N ASN A 44 -4.69 -3.66 -20.08
CA ASN A 44 -4.24 -4.76 -19.22
C ASN A 44 -4.93 -4.67 -17.85
N LEU A 45 -5.09 -5.84 -17.24
CA LEU A 45 -5.56 -6.00 -15.87
C LEU A 45 -4.47 -6.73 -15.08
N GLY A 46 -4.01 -6.12 -13.99
CA GLY A 46 -3.16 -6.73 -12.98
C GLY A 46 -3.87 -6.73 -11.63
N TYR A 47 -3.27 -7.39 -10.64
CA TYR A 47 -3.76 -7.39 -9.28
C TYR A 47 -2.62 -7.57 -8.27
N GLU A 48 -2.85 -7.11 -7.05
CA GLU A 48 -2.03 -7.40 -5.88
C GLU A 48 -2.93 -8.00 -4.80
N LEU A 49 -2.46 -9.04 -4.10
CA LEU A 49 -3.20 -9.67 -3.01
C LEU A 49 -2.29 -9.84 -1.80
N GLU A 50 -2.65 -9.20 -0.71
CA GLU A 50 -1.99 -9.37 0.57
C GLU A 50 -2.58 -10.54 1.36
N LEU A 51 -1.72 -11.27 2.05
CA LEU A 51 -2.01 -12.50 2.79
C LEU A 51 -1.56 -12.38 4.23
N CYS A 52 -2.37 -12.88 5.14
CA CYS A 52 -2.03 -13.03 6.55
C CYS A 52 -1.42 -14.41 6.82
N LEU A 53 -0.43 -14.47 7.71
CA LEU A 53 0.28 -15.69 8.07
C LEU A 53 -0.06 -16.10 9.50
N ALA A 54 -0.57 -17.33 9.64
CA ALA A 54 -0.96 -17.90 10.92
C ALA A 54 -0.11 -19.13 11.25
N ASP A 55 0.32 -19.27 12.50
CA ASP A 55 0.92 -20.52 12.99
C ASP A 55 -0.14 -21.62 13.22
N ALA A 56 0.29 -22.78 13.71
CA ALA A 56 -0.60 -23.92 13.97
C ALA A 56 -1.70 -23.65 15.02
N ASP A 57 -1.50 -22.67 15.90
CA ASP A 57 -2.46 -22.24 16.91
C ASP A 57 -3.34 -21.07 16.43
N GLY A 58 -3.10 -20.59 15.20
CA GLY A 58 -3.82 -19.48 14.59
C GLY A 58 -3.28 -18.10 14.95
N HIS A 59 -2.11 -17.99 15.59
CA HIS A 59 -1.48 -16.70 15.92
C HIS A 59 -0.64 -16.16 14.75
N PRO A 60 -0.40 -14.84 14.68
CA PRO A 60 0.51 -14.23 13.72
C PRO A 60 1.89 -14.88 13.66
N SER A 61 2.20 -15.51 12.52
CA SER A 61 3.49 -16.13 12.26
C SER A 61 4.53 -15.08 11.85
N LYS A 62 5.82 -15.37 12.08
CA LYS A 62 6.93 -14.41 11.87
C LYS A 62 7.83 -14.75 10.68
N ASN A 63 7.40 -15.68 9.84
CA ASN A 63 8.25 -16.33 8.85
C ASN A 63 7.97 -15.92 7.39
N ASN A 64 7.44 -14.72 7.15
CA ASN A 64 7.19 -14.22 5.79
C ASN A 64 8.45 -14.31 4.91
N THR A 65 9.60 -13.82 5.34
CA THR A 65 10.85 -13.84 4.56
C THR A 65 11.25 -15.27 4.17
N GLN A 66 11.23 -16.21 5.12
CA GLN A 66 11.57 -17.61 4.84
C GLN A 66 10.59 -18.26 3.86
N ILE A 67 9.30 -17.93 3.96
CA ILE A 67 8.27 -18.43 3.04
C ILE A 67 8.50 -17.85 1.65
N ILE A 68 8.71 -16.54 1.54
CA ILE A 68 8.96 -15.82 0.28
C ILE A 68 10.20 -16.39 -0.42
N GLU A 69 11.32 -16.51 0.30
CA GLU A 69 12.56 -17.11 -0.23
C GLU A 69 12.32 -18.55 -0.74
N ALA A 70 11.54 -19.34 0.00
CA ALA A 70 11.23 -20.71 -0.39
C ALA A 70 10.32 -20.83 -1.63
N THR A 71 9.60 -19.76 -2.00
CA THR A 71 8.85 -19.74 -3.27
C THR A 71 9.79 -19.67 -4.47
N GLY A 72 10.94 -19.01 -4.33
CA GLY A 72 11.86 -18.71 -5.44
C GLY A 72 11.22 -17.88 -6.56
N ASN A 73 10.13 -17.17 -6.28
CA ASN A 73 9.32 -16.47 -7.27
C ASN A 73 9.28 -14.96 -6.95
N PRO A 74 9.70 -14.09 -7.87
CA PRO A 74 9.76 -12.64 -7.65
C PRO A 74 8.38 -11.97 -7.52
N LEU A 75 7.30 -12.70 -7.79
CA LEU A 75 5.92 -12.21 -7.61
C LEU A 75 5.48 -12.21 -6.13
N PHE A 76 6.31 -12.67 -5.20
CA PHE A 76 6.03 -12.57 -3.77
C PHE A 76 6.95 -11.55 -3.11
N THR A 77 6.38 -10.64 -2.34
CA THR A 77 7.13 -9.63 -1.58
C THR A 77 6.71 -9.60 -0.11
N SER A 78 7.56 -9.02 0.72
CA SER A 78 7.28 -8.84 2.15
C SER A 78 6.57 -7.52 2.40
N GLU A 79 5.64 -7.56 3.35
CA GLU A 79 4.94 -6.38 3.87
C GLU A 79 5.58 -5.85 5.14
N LEU A 80 5.08 -4.72 5.67
CA LEU A 80 5.56 -4.08 6.89
C LEU A 80 5.69 -5.07 8.07
N ALA A 81 4.70 -5.94 8.25
CA ALA A 81 4.71 -6.94 9.31
C ALA A 81 5.16 -8.32 8.82
N ARG A 82 5.87 -9.04 9.69
CA ARG A 82 6.32 -10.42 9.50
C ARG A 82 5.18 -11.43 9.32
N PHE A 83 3.98 -11.06 9.73
CA PHE A 83 2.76 -11.86 9.57
C PHE A 83 1.96 -11.52 8.31
N ASN A 84 2.48 -10.65 7.45
CA ASN A 84 1.91 -10.33 6.14
C ASN A 84 2.91 -10.65 5.02
N MET A 85 2.39 -10.98 3.85
CA MET A 85 3.11 -11.06 2.59
C MET A 85 2.19 -10.68 1.44
N GLU A 86 2.74 -10.30 0.29
CA GLU A 86 1.95 -9.87 -0.86
C GLU A 86 2.28 -10.71 -2.10
N ILE A 87 1.23 -11.01 -2.88
CA ILE A 87 1.30 -11.54 -4.24
C ILE A 87 1.14 -10.38 -5.21
N ASN A 88 2.16 -10.11 -6.00
CA ASN A 88 2.12 -9.24 -7.17
C ASN A 88 1.74 -10.10 -8.39
N GLY A 89 0.47 -10.13 -8.76
CA GLY A 89 -0.05 -10.99 -9.83
C GLY A 89 0.46 -10.62 -11.22
N ASN A 90 0.38 -11.56 -12.16
CA ASN A 90 0.78 -11.27 -13.55
C ASN A 90 -0.23 -10.31 -14.22
N PRO A 91 0.23 -9.41 -15.11
CA PRO A 91 -0.67 -8.59 -15.91
C PRO A 91 -1.23 -9.40 -17.09
N PHE A 92 -2.51 -9.23 -17.38
CA PHE A 92 -3.21 -9.89 -18.47
C PHE A 92 -3.85 -8.88 -19.43
N PRO A 93 -3.80 -9.10 -20.76
CA PRO A 93 -4.59 -8.32 -21.70
C PRO A 93 -6.07 -8.36 -21.33
N TYR A 94 -6.70 -7.19 -21.23
CA TYR A 94 -8.10 -7.00 -20.85
C TYR A 94 -9.03 -7.31 -22.03
N GLN A 95 -9.13 -8.59 -22.35
CA GLN A 95 -9.96 -9.11 -23.45
C GLN A 95 -10.38 -10.56 -23.22
N GLY A 96 -11.55 -10.92 -23.76
CA GLY A 96 -12.06 -12.29 -23.75
C GLY A 96 -12.18 -12.85 -22.33
N SER A 97 -11.53 -13.99 -22.07
CA SER A 97 -11.55 -14.72 -20.80
C SER A 97 -10.60 -14.16 -19.72
N VAL A 98 -10.39 -12.83 -19.65
CA VAL A 98 -9.41 -12.21 -18.75
C VAL A 98 -9.62 -12.62 -17.28
N PHE A 99 -10.86 -12.61 -16.78
CA PHE A 99 -11.16 -12.97 -15.40
C PHE A 99 -10.82 -14.42 -15.07
N ASN A 100 -11.04 -15.35 -16.02
CA ASN A 100 -10.65 -16.76 -15.82
C ASN A 100 -9.13 -16.93 -15.78
N ARG A 101 -8.37 -16.10 -16.53
CA ARG A 101 -6.90 -16.14 -16.51
C ARG A 101 -6.36 -15.58 -15.19
N VAL A 102 -6.91 -14.46 -14.74
CA VAL A 102 -6.58 -13.84 -13.44
C VAL A 102 -6.90 -14.80 -12.29
N GLU A 103 -8.08 -15.43 -12.33
CA GLU A 103 -8.46 -16.44 -11.33
C GLU A 103 -7.51 -17.65 -11.34
N ALA A 104 -7.11 -18.13 -12.52
CA ALA A 104 -6.15 -19.23 -12.62
C ALA A 104 -4.78 -18.85 -12.05
N ASP A 105 -4.27 -17.66 -12.41
CA ASP A 105 -2.99 -17.12 -11.92
C ASP A 105 -2.99 -16.95 -10.40
N LEU A 106 -4.05 -16.33 -9.86
CA LEU A 106 -4.23 -16.15 -8.42
C LEU A 106 -4.26 -17.49 -7.69
N ASN A 107 -5.01 -18.45 -8.20
CA ASN A 107 -5.09 -19.78 -7.60
C ASN A 107 -3.74 -20.52 -7.64
N ASP A 108 -2.96 -20.38 -8.71
CA ASP A 108 -1.64 -21.00 -8.83
C ASP A 108 -0.64 -20.36 -7.86
N LEU A 109 -0.60 -19.03 -7.79
CA LEU A 109 0.28 -18.29 -6.87
C LEU A 109 -0.12 -18.52 -5.40
N PHE A 110 -1.42 -18.54 -5.09
CA PHE A 110 -1.92 -18.85 -3.76
C PHE A 110 -1.52 -20.27 -3.33
N ARG A 111 -1.69 -21.28 -4.20
CA ARG A 111 -1.25 -22.65 -3.92
C ARG A 111 0.26 -22.75 -3.72
N GLN A 112 1.06 -22.00 -4.49
CA GLN A 112 2.51 -21.93 -4.31
C GLN A 112 2.88 -21.37 -2.93
N ALA A 113 2.26 -20.25 -2.52
CA ALA A 113 2.45 -19.65 -1.21
C ALA A 113 2.05 -20.62 -0.09
N GLU A 114 0.87 -21.25 -0.20
CA GLU A 114 0.37 -22.23 0.77
C GLU A 114 1.33 -23.42 0.92
N THR A 115 1.78 -23.98 -0.20
CA THR A 115 2.74 -25.10 -0.22
C THR A 115 4.06 -24.73 0.46
N CYS A 116 4.53 -23.50 0.27
CA CYS A 116 5.76 -23.02 0.91
C CYS A 116 5.55 -22.73 2.39
N ALA A 117 4.45 -22.07 2.75
CA ALA A 117 4.06 -21.77 4.14
C ALA A 117 3.97 -23.03 5.00
N HIS A 118 3.38 -24.10 4.47
CA HIS A 118 3.27 -25.38 5.18
C HIS A 118 4.62 -26.00 5.57
N LYS A 119 5.70 -25.76 4.81
CA LYS A 119 7.05 -26.25 5.16
C LYS A 119 7.57 -25.64 6.45
N PHE A 120 7.02 -24.48 6.85
CA PHE A 120 7.39 -23.76 8.05
C PHE A 120 6.30 -23.78 9.14
N GLY A 121 5.29 -24.66 8.99
CA GLY A 121 4.18 -24.76 9.95
C GLY A 121 3.24 -23.56 9.93
N THR A 122 3.21 -22.80 8.85
CA THR A 122 2.35 -21.62 8.66
C THR A 122 1.18 -21.95 7.73
N GLN A 123 0.02 -21.37 8.04
CA GLN A 123 -1.16 -21.29 7.18
C GLN A 123 -1.29 -19.86 6.63
N ILE A 124 -1.86 -19.72 5.44
CA ILE A 124 -2.13 -18.42 4.82
C ILE A 124 -3.63 -18.11 4.84
N GLY A 125 -4.00 -16.83 4.97
CA GLY A 125 -5.40 -16.40 4.98
C GLY A 125 -5.63 -15.05 4.31
N MET A 126 -6.86 -14.82 3.84
CA MET A 126 -7.30 -13.57 3.21
C MET A 126 -8.26 -12.83 4.14
N PHE A 127 -7.71 -12.03 5.04
CA PHE A 127 -8.49 -11.26 6.02
C PHE A 127 -8.21 -9.77 5.87
N GLY A 128 -9.24 -8.94 5.70
CA GLY A 128 -9.05 -7.49 5.63
C GLY A 128 -8.39 -6.94 6.90
N VAL A 129 -8.71 -7.50 8.06
CA VAL A 129 -7.91 -7.38 9.28
C VAL A 129 -7.78 -8.76 9.88
N PHE A 130 -6.55 -9.21 10.14
CA PHE A 130 -6.32 -10.55 10.66
C PHE A 130 -6.86 -10.69 12.10
N PRO A 131 -7.90 -11.51 12.36
CA PRO A 131 -8.61 -11.47 13.65
C PRO A 131 -7.77 -11.89 14.86
N SER A 132 -6.73 -12.69 14.64
CA SER A 132 -5.85 -13.19 15.70
C SER A 132 -4.77 -12.20 16.14
N VAL A 133 -4.62 -11.07 15.44
CA VAL A 133 -3.66 -10.03 15.83
C VAL A 133 -4.09 -9.41 17.15
N THR A 134 -3.15 -9.28 18.07
CA THR A 134 -3.31 -8.58 19.35
C THR A 134 -2.29 -7.45 19.46
N THR A 135 -2.38 -6.62 20.49
CA THR A 135 -1.44 -5.51 20.71
C THR A 135 0.01 -5.97 20.85
N GLU A 136 0.25 -7.19 21.34
CA GLU A 136 1.58 -7.80 21.47
C GLU A 136 2.22 -8.08 20.10
N HIS A 137 1.38 -8.43 19.12
CA HIS A 137 1.80 -8.70 17.74
C HIS A 137 2.14 -7.42 16.97
N LEU A 138 1.85 -6.26 17.53
CA LEU A 138 2.16 -4.97 16.95
C LEU A 138 3.42 -4.33 17.57
N ASN A 139 4.31 -5.13 18.18
CA ASN A 139 5.61 -4.67 18.65
C ASN A 139 6.64 -4.77 17.52
N PRO A 140 7.26 -3.66 17.08
CA PRO A 140 8.17 -3.64 15.95
C PRO A 140 9.41 -4.54 16.15
N GLU A 141 9.97 -4.65 17.36
CA GLU A 141 11.19 -5.43 17.64
C GLU A 141 11.06 -6.92 17.26
N GLY A 142 9.83 -7.46 17.30
CA GLY A 142 9.57 -8.86 17.01
C GLY A 142 8.67 -9.14 15.83
N TYR A 143 7.97 -8.14 15.30
CA TYR A 143 6.92 -8.32 14.29
C TYR A 143 7.05 -7.40 13.07
N MET A 144 7.91 -6.38 13.09
CA MET A 144 8.24 -5.65 11.87
C MET A 144 9.19 -6.48 11.02
N THR A 145 8.98 -6.48 9.70
CA THR A 145 9.89 -7.11 8.74
C THR A 145 11.25 -6.40 8.79
N GLU A 146 12.33 -7.17 8.85
CA GLU A 146 13.71 -6.66 8.96
C GLU A 146 14.22 -6.11 7.61
N LEU A 147 13.67 -4.96 7.20
CA LEU A 147 14.10 -4.18 6.04
C LEU A 147 14.31 -2.73 6.45
N HIS A 148 15.40 -2.11 5.98
CA HIS A 148 15.77 -0.74 6.33
C HIS A 148 14.70 0.25 5.91
N ARG A 149 13.99 -0.04 4.81
CA ARG A 149 12.85 0.75 4.35
C ARG A 149 11.81 0.94 5.45
N TYR A 150 11.43 -0.11 6.18
CA TYR A 150 10.38 -0.03 7.19
C TYR A 150 10.83 0.75 8.42
N ASP A 151 12.09 0.62 8.82
CA ASP A 151 12.67 1.45 9.88
C ASP A 151 12.66 2.94 9.52
N GLN A 152 13.02 3.29 8.28
CA GLN A 152 13.01 4.68 7.82
C GLN A 152 11.59 5.22 7.68
N LEU A 153 10.66 4.44 7.13
CA LEU A 153 9.24 4.83 7.07
C LEU A 153 8.71 5.13 8.47
N ASN A 154 9.00 4.26 9.43
CA ASN A 154 8.60 4.46 10.82
C ASN A 154 9.09 5.80 11.38
N GLN A 155 10.39 6.07 11.24
CA GLN A 155 10.99 7.32 11.73
C GLN A 155 10.43 8.56 11.04
N GLN A 156 10.35 8.54 9.70
CA GLN A 156 9.91 9.71 8.92
C GLN A 156 8.44 10.04 9.17
N LEU A 157 7.55 9.03 9.16
CA LEU A 157 6.12 9.25 9.39
C LEU A 157 5.84 9.80 10.80
N LEU A 158 6.53 9.29 11.83
CA LEU A 158 6.41 9.81 13.19
C LEU A 158 6.97 11.23 13.33
N ASN A 159 8.12 11.51 12.71
CA ASN A 159 8.72 12.85 12.72
C ASN A 159 7.80 13.88 12.06
N MET A 160 7.17 13.54 10.93
CA MET A 160 6.19 14.39 10.26
C MET A 160 4.96 14.64 11.13
N ARG A 161 4.43 13.58 11.78
CA ARG A 161 3.26 13.67 12.65
C ARG A 161 3.52 14.47 13.93
N GLY A 162 4.71 14.32 14.52
CA GLY A 162 5.14 14.99 15.75
C GLY A 162 4.44 14.54 17.03
N GLN A 163 3.68 13.44 16.99
CA GLN A 163 2.94 12.86 18.12
C GLN A 163 2.63 11.37 17.87
N PRO A 164 2.28 10.59 18.91
CA PRO A 164 1.87 9.19 18.74
C PRO A 164 0.69 9.01 17.79
N ILE A 165 0.66 7.85 17.14
CA ILE A 165 -0.46 7.42 16.29
C ILE A 165 -1.59 6.94 17.21
N ASN A 166 -2.75 7.57 17.05
CA ASN A 166 -3.95 7.24 17.80
C ASN A 166 -4.97 6.60 16.86
N LEU A 167 -5.31 5.33 17.11
CA LEU A 167 -6.39 4.62 16.44
C LEU A 167 -7.62 4.59 17.34
N HIS A 168 -8.70 5.22 16.88
CA HIS A 168 -9.99 5.18 17.53
C HIS A 168 -11.04 4.65 16.56
N LEU A 169 -11.62 3.49 16.87
CA LEU A 169 -12.72 2.87 16.11
C LEU A 169 -13.94 2.71 17.02
N GLU A 170 -15.11 3.09 16.51
CA GLU A 170 -16.38 3.04 17.23
C GLU A 170 -17.37 2.11 16.51
N GLY A 171 -17.26 0.79 16.72
CA GLY A 171 -18.22 -0.19 16.23
C GLY A 171 -19.20 -0.64 17.31
N ASP A 172 -19.53 -1.93 17.30
CA ASP A 172 -20.28 -2.55 18.41
C ASP A 172 -19.51 -2.46 19.73
N GLU A 173 -18.18 -2.48 19.64
CA GLU A 173 -17.24 -2.14 20.69
C GLU A 173 -16.36 -0.95 20.28
N ILE A 174 -15.86 -0.23 21.29
CA ILE A 174 -14.91 0.87 21.10
C ILE A 174 -13.49 0.34 21.26
N LEU A 175 -12.65 0.56 20.24
CA LEU A 175 -11.22 0.30 20.27
C LEU A 175 -10.47 1.64 20.32
N LYS A 176 -9.57 1.77 21.30
CA LYS A 176 -8.62 2.89 21.40
C LYS A 176 -7.24 2.33 21.62
N VAL A 177 -6.32 2.62 20.70
CA VAL A 177 -4.92 2.20 20.76
C VAL A 177 -4.04 3.38 20.40
N GLU A 178 -3.01 3.60 21.21
CA GLU A 178 -1.95 4.56 20.95
C GLU A 178 -0.65 3.80 20.68
N LYS A 179 0.12 4.27 19.69
CA LYS A 179 1.37 3.65 19.22
C LYS A 179 2.39 4.73 18.90
N GLU A 180 3.65 4.47 19.26
CA GLU A 180 4.80 5.31 18.90
C GLU A 180 5.58 4.71 17.71
N ASP A 181 4.88 3.92 16.90
CA ASP A 181 5.39 3.25 15.72
C ASP A 181 4.26 3.07 14.69
N VAL A 182 4.64 2.74 13.44
CA VAL A 182 3.71 2.61 12.32
C VAL A 182 3.01 1.25 12.24
N MET A 183 3.19 0.34 13.20
CA MET A 183 2.67 -1.04 13.10
C MET A 183 1.14 -1.13 13.02
N LEU A 184 0.41 -0.06 13.36
CA LEU A 184 -1.05 -0.01 13.14
C LEU A 184 -1.43 -0.11 11.66
N GLU A 185 -0.54 0.27 10.75
CA GLU A 185 -0.74 0.16 9.30
C GLU A 185 -0.83 -1.32 8.88
N ALA A 186 0.04 -2.17 9.41
CA ALA A 186 0.10 -3.60 9.13
C ALA A 186 -1.16 -4.41 9.55
N LEU A 187 -2.14 -3.78 10.21
CA LEU A 187 -3.41 -4.41 10.52
C LEU A 187 -4.29 -4.63 9.28
N ALA A 188 -4.18 -3.74 8.29
CA ALA A 188 -5.03 -3.78 7.10
C ALA A 188 -4.33 -4.56 6.00
N THR A 189 -5.07 -5.45 5.33
CA THR A 189 -4.63 -6.06 4.07
C THR A 189 -5.62 -5.77 2.96
N SER A 190 -5.21 -5.99 1.70
CA SER A 190 -6.04 -5.65 0.54
C SER A 190 -5.96 -6.64 -0.63
N LEU A 191 -6.97 -6.55 -1.49
CA LEU A 191 -6.93 -7.00 -2.87
C LEU A 191 -7.02 -5.75 -3.73
N GLN A 192 -6.03 -5.51 -4.56
CA GLN A 192 -5.91 -4.33 -5.40
C GLN A 192 -6.02 -4.74 -6.87
N ILE A 193 -6.72 -3.95 -7.69
CA ILE A 193 -6.91 -4.22 -9.11
C ILE A 193 -6.31 -3.08 -9.91
N HIS A 194 -5.37 -3.40 -10.80
CA HIS A 194 -4.64 -2.43 -11.59
C HIS A 194 -5.16 -2.48 -13.02
N LEU A 195 -5.59 -1.33 -13.56
CA LEU A 195 -6.11 -1.23 -14.92
C LEU A 195 -5.22 -0.30 -15.74
N GLN A 196 -4.60 -0.85 -16.79
CA GLN A 196 -4.02 -0.07 -17.86
C GLN A 196 -5.08 0.16 -18.92
N VAL A 197 -5.31 1.41 -19.32
CA VAL A 197 -6.26 1.80 -20.36
C VAL A 197 -5.63 2.79 -21.34
N PRO A 198 -6.18 2.96 -22.55
CA PRO A 198 -5.77 4.03 -23.45
C PRO A 198 -5.80 5.38 -22.76
N PHE A 199 -4.81 6.22 -23.05
CA PHE A 199 -4.66 7.52 -22.43
C PHE A 199 -5.90 8.41 -22.60
N ASP A 200 -6.54 8.39 -23.77
CA ASP A 200 -7.76 9.16 -24.04
C ASP A 200 -8.97 8.72 -23.19
N GLU A 201 -8.91 7.56 -22.52
CA GLU A 201 -9.97 7.00 -21.67
C GLU A 201 -9.67 7.12 -20.17
N ILE A 202 -8.48 7.60 -19.79
CA ILE A 202 -8.01 7.48 -18.40
C ILE A 202 -8.82 8.31 -17.41
N VAL A 203 -9.21 9.53 -17.77
CA VAL A 203 -9.99 10.44 -16.89
C VAL A 203 -11.37 9.86 -16.56
N PRO A 204 -12.22 9.48 -17.54
CA PRO A 204 -13.50 8.86 -17.21
C PRO A 204 -13.33 7.51 -16.51
N THR A 205 -12.27 6.74 -16.82
CA THR A 205 -11.98 5.48 -16.12
C THR A 205 -11.63 5.70 -14.65
N TYR A 206 -10.80 6.71 -14.35
CA TYR A 206 -10.45 7.08 -12.98
C TYR A 206 -11.70 7.45 -12.16
N HIS A 207 -12.58 8.30 -12.69
CA HIS A 207 -13.83 8.65 -12.00
C HIS A 207 -14.75 7.44 -11.83
N ALA A 208 -14.86 6.57 -12.83
CA ALA A 208 -15.62 5.32 -12.72
C ALA A 208 -15.03 4.40 -11.65
N GLY A 209 -13.69 4.34 -11.52
CA GLY A 209 -12.99 3.62 -10.46
C GLY A 209 -13.34 4.14 -9.07
N LEU A 210 -13.34 5.46 -8.87
CA LEU A 210 -13.74 6.09 -7.60
C LEU A 210 -15.20 5.76 -7.21
N TRP A 211 -16.12 5.76 -8.17
CA TRP A 211 -17.51 5.38 -7.88
C TRP A 211 -17.66 3.89 -7.59
N SER A 212 -16.97 3.06 -8.35
CA SER A 212 -17.06 1.60 -8.23
C SER A 212 -16.45 1.10 -6.92
N SER A 213 -15.38 1.74 -6.43
CA SER A 213 -14.72 1.35 -5.17
C SER A 213 -15.68 1.41 -3.98
N MET A 214 -16.59 2.37 -3.93
CA MET A 214 -17.61 2.45 -2.87
C MET A 214 -18.54 1.22 -2.86
N LEU A 215 -18.98 0.77 -4.03
CA LEU A 215 -19.86 -0.40 -4.16
C LEU A 215 -19.11 -1.69 -3.83
N VAL A 216 -17.90 -1.84 -4.36
CA VAL A 216 -17.05 -3.01 -4.10
C VAL A 216 -16.76 -3.10 -2.60
N LEU A 217 -16.29 -2.02 -1.97
CA LEU A 217 -15.97 -2.00 -0.55
C LEU A 217 -17.18 -2.35 0.33
N GLY A 218 -18.37 -1.85 0.00
CA GLY A 218 -19.60 -2.21 0.69
C GLY A 218 -20.00 -3.68 0.54
N ALA A 219 -19.74 -4.28 -0.63
CA ALA A 219 -20.06 -5.68 -0.89
C ALA A 219 -19.00 -6.67 -0.36
N THR A 220 -17.75 -6.22 -0.19
CA THR A 220 -16.61 -7.07 0.19
C THR A 220 -16.08 -6.78 1.60
N ALA A 221 -16.92 -6.22 2.48
CA ALA A 221 -16.55 -5.93 3.85
C ALA A 221 -16.07 -7.21 4.58
N ASN A 222 -14.82 -7.21 5.06
CA ASN A 222 -14.18 -8.39 5.65
C ASN A 222 -13.17 -8.04 6.76
N SER A 223 -13.48 -7.03 7.58
CA SER A 223 -12.61 -6.62 8.71
C SER A 223 -13.37 -6.22 9.99
N PRO A 224 -14.33 -7.04 10.47
CA PRO A 224 -15.13 -6.70 11.66
C PRO A 224 -14.38 -6.79 12.98
N LEU A 225 -13.32 -7.58 13.06
CA LEU A 225 -12.57 -7.84 14.30
C LEU A 225 -11.21 -7.16 14.25
N VAL A 226 -10.96 -6.26 15.19
CA VAL A 226 -9.69 -5.54 15.30
C VAL A 226 -9.18 -5.67 16.72
N LEU A 227 -8.03 -6.31 16.91
CA LEU A 227 -7.40 -6.49 18.24
C LEU A 227 -8.33 -7.12 19.27
N GLY A 228 -9.12 -8.13 18.85
CA GLY A 228 -10.09 -8.83 19.70
C GLY A 228 -11.38 -8.05 19.99
N LYS A 229 -11.64 -6.95 19.28
CA LYS A 229 -12.85 -6.12 19.43
C LYS A 229 -13.72 -6.14 18.18
N CYS A 230 -15.04 -6.19 18.37
CA CYS A 230 -16.01 -6.06 17.29
C CYS A 230 -16.18 -4.59 16.90
N CYS A 231 -15.49 -4.17 15.83
CA CYS A 231 -15.52 -2.80 15.33
C CYS A 231 -16.51 -2.67 14.15
N TRP A 232 -16.14 -1.96 13.08
CA TRP A 232 -16.99 -1.84 11.88
C TRP A 232 -16.83 -3.06 11.00
N HIS A 233 -17.89 -3.45 10.27
CA HIS A 233 -17.81 -4.49 9.24
C HIS A 233 -16.61 -4.30 8.28
N GLU A 234 -16.27 -3.04 8.01
CA GLU A 234 -15.08 -2.64 7.26
C GLU A 234 -14.24 -1.63 8.05
N SER A 235 -13.49 -2.11 9.04
CA SER A 235 -12.62 -1.32 9.91
C SER A 235 -11.36 -0.80 9.23
N ARG A 236 -10.94 -1.37 8.08
CA ARG A 236 -9.77 -0.89 7.33
C ARG A 236 -9.89 0.58 6.94
N ILE A 237 -11.10 1.09 6.69
CA ILE A 237 -11.33 2.52 6.39
C ILE A 237 -10.81 3.39 7.54
N GLY A 238 -11.18 3.05 8.77
CA GLY A 238 -10.79 3.78 9.97
C GLY A 238 -9.31 3.59 10.31
N ILE A 239 -8.78 2.37 10.12
CA ILE A 239 -7.37 2.04 10.31
C ILE A 239 -6.51 2.85 9.34
N PHE A 240 -6.76 2.76 8.03
CA PHE A 240 -5.96 3.41 7.01
C PHE A 240 -6.02 4.94 7.14
N LYS A 241 -7.20 5.52 7.40
CA LYS A 241 -7.34 6.97 7.61
C LYS A 241 -6.55 7.49 8.81
N GLN A 242 -6.36 6.68 9.86
CA GLN A 242 -5.75 7.12 11.12
C GLN A 242 -4.30 6.69 11.28
N ALA A 243 -3.91 5.53 10.76
CA ALA A 243 -2.56 4.97 10.92
C ALA A 243 -1.53 5.76 10.11
N VAL A 244 -1.82 6.11 8.87
CA VAL A 244 -0.87 6.79 7.97
C VAL A 244 -1.07 8.31 7.86
N ASP A 245 -1.93 8.90 8.69
CA ASP A 245 -2.15 10.35 8.72
C ASP A 245 -0.95 11.09 9.32
N THR A 246 -0.12 11.72 8.49
CA THR A 246 1.07 12.43 8.97
C THR A 246 0.76 13.83 9.52
N ARG A 247 -0.50 14.27 9.55
CA ARG A 247 -0.84 15.62 9.97
C ARG A 247 -0.71 15.80 11.49
N ASN A 248 -0.11 16.90 11.89
CA ASN A 248 -0.08 17.36 13.27
C ASN A 248 -1.42 18.04 13.66
N PRO A 249 -1.67 18.31 14.97
CA PRO A 249 -2.94 18.89 15.41
C PRO A 249 -3.27 20.26 14.79
N GLN A 250 -2.26 21.06 14.43
CA GLN A 250 -2.47 22.36 13.79
C GLN A 250 -2.91 22.16 12.33
N GLU A 251 -2.25 21.28 11.58
CA GLU A 251 -2.62 20.95 10.19
C GLU A 251 -4.04 20.38 10.10
N ILE A 252 -4.46 19.56 11.08
CA ILE A 252 -5.83 19.05 11.17
C ILE A 252 -6.82 20.21 11.38
N ARG A 253 -6.51 21.17 12.27
CA ARG A 253 -7.34 22.37 12.51
C ARG A 253 -7.41 23.28 11.28
N ASP A 254 -6.32 23.36 10.52
CA ASP A 254 -6.21 24.17 9.31
C ASP A 254 -6.80 23.47 8.08
N HIS A 255 -7.41 22.30 8.27
CA HIS A 255 -8.03 21.50 7.20
C HIS A 255 -7.06 21.14 6.05
N ILE A 256 -5.78 20.97 6.38
CA ILE A 256 -4.78 20.43 5.46
C ILE A 256 -5.24 19.06 4.99
N ILE A 257 -5.17 18.83 3.67
CA ILE A 257 -5.59 17.57 3.06
C ILE A 257 -4.58 16.50 3.50
N PRO A 258 -5.02 15.35 4.06
CA PRO A 258 -4.11 14.27 4.39
C PRO A 258 -3.42 13.73 3.14
N ARG A 259 -2.24 13.11 3.28
CA ARG A 259 -1.57 12.44 2.16
C ARG A 259 -2.42 11.32 1.55
N VAL A 260 -3.10 10.58 2.42
CA VAL A 260 -3.94 9.47 2.02
C VAL A 260 -5.40 9.94 1.98
N HIS A 261 -5.94 10.01 0.77
CA HIS A 261 -7.29 10.51 0.51
C HIS A 261 -7.89 9.87 -0.76
N LEU A 262 -9.22 9.90 -0.89
CA LEU A 262 -9.95 9.34 -2.05
C LEU A 262 -10.11 10.38 -3.19
N GLY A 263 -9.02 11.08 -3.53
CA GLY A 263 -9.02 12.20 -4.47
C GLY A 263 -9.42 13.55 -3.83
N LYS A 264 -8.86 14.66 -4.34
CA LYS A 264 -9.17 16.03 -3.85
C LYS A 264 -10.42 16.60 -4.53
N ARG A 265 -10.61 16.26 -5.80
CA ARG A 265 -11.70 16.68 -6.69
C ARG A 265 -11.75 15.77 -7.93
N TYR A 266 -12.76 15.97 -8.77
CA TYR A 266 -12.72 15.45 -10.14
C TYR A 266 -11.57 16.11 -10.90
N ILE A 267 -10.80 15.29 -11.59
CA ILE A 267 -9.70 15.70 -12.47
C ILE A 267 -10.19 15.92 -13.90
N ASP A 268 -9.55 16.85 -14.59
CA ASP A 268 -9.74 17.07 -16.05
C ASP A 268 -8.60 16.42 -16.85
N SER A 269 -7.47 16.16 -16.19
CA SER A 269 -6.30 15.46 -16.74
C SER A 269 -5.69 14.55 -15.68
N LEU A 270 -5.10 13.43 -16.09
CA LEU A 270 -4.31 12.61 -15.17
C LEU A 270 -3.08 13.37 -14.64
N LEU A 271 -2.60 14.39 -15.38
CA LEU A 271 -1.53 15.26 -14.94
C LEU A 271 -1.87 15.96 -13.61
N ASP A 272 -3.15 16.26 -13.37
CA ASP A 272 -3.63 16.89 -12.12
C ASP A 272 -3.21 16.07 -10.89
N LEU A 273 -3.18 14.74 -10.99
CA LEU A 273 -2.78 13.86 -9.88
C LEU A 273 -1.28 13.94 -9.58
N PHE A 274 -0.45 14.03 -10.63
CA PHE A 274 1.00 14.21 -10.47
C PHE A 274 1.32 15.59 -9.88
N GLU A 275 0.63 16.64 -10.34
CA GLU A 275 0.76 17.98 -9.80
C GLU A 275 0.29 18.07 -8.34
N ASP A 276 -0.80 17.37 -8.01
CA ASP A 276 -1.33 17.32 -6.66
C ASP A 276 -0.36 16.69 -5.66
N ASN A 277 0.56 15.84 -6.10
CA ASN A 277 1.55 15.20 -5.26
C ASN A 277 2.67 16.16 -4.80
N PHE A 278 2.96 17.23 -5.55
CA PHE A 278 3.92 18.28 -5.14
C PHE A 278 3.49 19.02 -3.87
N TYR A 279 2.20 18.92 -3.50
CA TYR A 279 1.69 19.44 -2.25
C TYR A 279 2.34 18.78 -1.01
N TYR A 280 2.85 17.55 -1.14
CA TYR A 280 3.35 16.76 -0.03
C TYR A 280 4.88 16.58 -0.10
N SER A 281 5.58 16.85 1.00
CA SER A 281 7.01 16.51 1.10
C SER A 281 7.24 15.00 0.92
N PRO A 282 8.30 14.53 0.26
CA PRO A 282 8.57 13.09 0.16
C PRO A 282 8.78 12.46 1.54
N ILE A 283 8.34 11.20 1.73
CA ILE A 283 8.58 10.48 3.00
C ILE A 283 10.00 9.93 3.02
N LEU A 284 10.44 9.32 1.92
CA LEU A 284 11.77 8.75 1.74
C LEU A 284 12.43 9.46 0.54
N PRO A 285 13.20 10.54 0.75
CA PRO A 285 13.84 11.26 -0.34
C PRO A 285 15.13 10.55 -0.80
N GLU A 286 15.03 9.27 -1.19
CA GLU A 286 16.14 8.55 -1.81
C GLU A 286 16.32 9.06 -3.25
N VAL A 287 17.56 9.38 -3.60
CA VAL A 287 17.91 9.85 -4.95
C VAL A 287 18.81 8.84 -5.61
N LEU A 288 18.31 8.24 -6.70
CA LEU A 288 19.10 7.38 -7.57
C LEU A 288 19.58 8.17 -8.80
N GLU A 289 20.86 8.01 -9.13
CA GLU A 289 21.48 8.59 -10.35
C GLU A 289 21.06 7.80 -11.60
N ARG A 290 19.77 7.88 -11.94
CA ARG A 290 19.19 7.28 -13.14
C ARG A 290 18.86 8.36 -14.18
N PRO A 291 18.73 8.01 -15.47
CA PRO A 291 18.15 8.91 -16.46
C PRO A 291 16.79 9.47 -15.99
N VAL A 292 16.49 10.72 -16.33
CA VAL A 292 15.23 11.39 -15.93
C VAL A 292 14.03 10.69 -16.57
N GLU A 293 14.23 10.06 -17.72
CA GLU A 293 13.24 9.32 -18.47
C GLU A 293 12.75 8.04 -17.76
N ASP A 294 13.47 7.57 -16.74
CA ASP A 294 13.07 6.42 -15.92
C ASP A 294 11.99 6.78 -14.88
N LEU A 295 11.75 8.09 -14.64
CA LEU A 295 10.70 8.61 -13.74
C LEU A 295 10.71 8.02 -12.33
N HIS A 296 11.90 7.75 -11.79
CA HIS A 296 12.07 7.04 -10.52
C HIS A 296 11.47 7.79 -9.32
N HIS A 297 11.59 9.11 -9.28
CA HIS A 297 11.15 9.93 -8.15
C HIS A 297 9.65 10.24 -8.19
N LEU A 298 8.98 9.89 -9.30
CA LEU A 298 7.51 9.91 -9.43
C LEU A 298 6.85 8.58 -9.02
N SER A 299 7.64 7.52 -8.81
CA SER A 299 7.16 6.15 -8.53
C SER A 299 6.99 5.83 -7.05
#